data_AF-B9GSA2-F1
#
_entry.id   AF-B9GSA2-F1
#
_cell.length_a   1.000
_cell.length_b   1.000
_cell.length_c   1.000
_cell.angle_alpha   90.00
_cell.angle_beta   90.00
_cell.angle_gamma   90.00
#
_symmetry.space_group_name_H-M   'P 1'
#
loop_
_entity.id
_entity.type
_entity.pdbx_description
1 polymer ?
#
loop_
_entity_poly.entity_id
_entity_poly.type
_entity_poly.pdbx_seq_one_letter_code
_entity_poly.pdbx_strand_id
1 'polypeptide(L)'
;MASGWGITGNKGRCYDFWIDFSECMSQCREPKDCAFLREDYLECLHHSKEFQRRNRIYKEEQRKLRAASKKADGEDAKIAIMHSHN
;
A
#
# COMPACT_ATOMS: atom_id res chain seq x y z
N MET A 1 10.58 15.06 1.05
CA MET A 1 11.12 16.40 0.70
C MET A 1 9.98 17.40 0.85
N ALA A 2 10.12 18.37 1.74
CA ALA A 2 9.05 19.31 2.11
C ALA A 2 9.14 20.67 1.38
N SER A 3 10.17 20.90 0.56
CA SER A 3 10.47 22.20 -0.08
C SER A 3 9.72 22.49 -1.38
N GLY A 4 8.79 21.63 -1.81
CA GLY A 4 8.02 21.80 -3.05
C GLY A 4 8.80 21.53 -4.36
N TRP A 5 10.13 21.56 -4.34
CA TRP A 5 10.99 21.26 -5.48
C TRP A 5 11.49 19.81 -5.47
N GLY A 6 11.48 19.17 -6.63
CA GLY A 6 12.02 17.85 -6.86
C GLY A 6 13.54 17.85 -7.01
N ILE A 7 14.15 16.66 -6.91
CA ILE A 7 15.62 16.48 -7.02
C ILE A 7 16.16 16.94 -8.38
N THR A 8 15.33 16.90 -9.42
CA THR A 8 15.68 17.32 -10.78
C THR A 8 15.37 18.80 -11.08
N GLY A 9 15.01 19.59 -10.06
CA GLY A 9 14.63 21.00 -10.23
C GLY A 9 13.22 21.22 -10.79
N ASN A 10 12.52 20.15 -11.17
CA ASN A 10 11.11 20.21 -11.52
C ASN A 10 10.24 20.24 -10.27
N LYS A 11 8.96 20.58 -10.43
CA LYS A 11 7.93 20.48 -9.39
C LYS A 11 7.98 19.10 -8.72
N GLY A 12 8.01 19.08 -7.38
CA GLY A 12 8.07 17.85 -6.60
C GLY A 12 6.81 16.99 -6.78
N ARG A 13 6.94 15.66 -6.62
CA ARG A 13 5.83 14.70 -6.84
C ARG A 13 4.53 15.05 -6.09
N CYS A 14 4.65 15.59 -4.89
CA CYS A 14 3.52 15.91 -4.00
C CYS A 14 3.24 17.41 -3.91
N TYR A 15 3.73 18.21 -4.87
CA TYR A 15 3.56 19.66 -4.83
C TYR A 15 2.10 20.08 -5.00
N ASP A 16 1.31 19.40 -5.82
CA ASP A 16 -0.12 19.71 -5.97
C ASP A 16 -0.86 19.56 -4.65
N PHE A 17 -0.71 18.41 -3.98
CA PHE A 17 -1.29 18.20 -2.65
C PHE A 17 -0.80 19.21 -1.61
N TRP A 18 0.45 19.67 -1.72
CA TRP A 18 0.98 20.72 -0.85
C TRP A 18 0.29 22.07 -1.10
N ILE A 19 0.06 22.44 -2.37
CA ILE A 19 -0.62 23.69 -2.72
C ILE A 19 -2.06 23.67 -2.21
N ASP A 20 -2.79 22.57 -2.44
CA ASP A 20 -4.18 22.44 -1.95
C ASP A 20 -4.24 22.56 -0.42
N PHE A 21 -3.33 21.86 0.29
CA PHE A 21 -3.23 21.96 1.74
C PHE A 21 -2.87 23.37 2.21
N SER A 22 -1.89 24.02 1.57
CA SER A 22 -1.45 25.38 1.91
C SER A 22 -2.54 26.41 1.66
N GLU A 23 -3.29 26.27 0.57
CA GLU A 23 -4.41 27.15 0.24
C GLU A 23 -5.53 27.00 1.27
N CYS A 24 -5.90 25.76 1.63
CA CYS A 24 -6.86 25.52 2.69
C CYS A 24 -6.41 26.14 4.03
N MET A 25 -5.15 25.93 4.41
CA MET A 25 -4.60 26.48 5.67
C MET A 25 -4.55 28.01 5.68
N SER A 26 -4.49 28.66 4.51
CA SER A 26 -4.52 30.12 4.41
C SER A 26 -5.92 30.72 4.65
N GLN A 27 -6.97 29.92 4.47
CA GLN A 27 -8.37 30.37 4.55
C GLN A 27 -9.12 29.79 5.77
N CYS A 28 -8.64 28.69 6.35
CA CYS A 28 -9.32 28.01 7.45
C CYS A 28 -9.19 28.75 8.79
N ARG A 29 -10.20 28.59 9.66
CA ARG A 29 -10.15 29.10 11.05
C ARG A 29 -9.45 28.13 11.98
N GLU A 30 -9.70 26.82 11.80
CA GLU A 30 -9.07 25.77 12.61
C GLU A 30 -8.24 24.83 11.72
N PRO A 31 -7.01 24.45 12.15
CA PRO A 31 -6.18 23.50 11.41
C PRO A 31 -6.81 22.11 11.17
N LYS A 32 -7.88 21.80 11.90
CA LYS A 32 -8.64 20.54 11.75
C LYS A 32 -9.49 20.54 10.49
N ASP A 33 -9.90 21.71 10.00
CA ASP A 33 -10.74 21.84 8.80
C ASP A 33 -10.00 21.33 7.55
N CYS A 34 -8.68 21.46 7.52
CA CYS A 34 -7.80 20.99 6.44
C CYS A 34 -7.19 19.61 6.70
N ALA A 35 -7.74 18.82 7.64
CA ALA A 35 -7.15 17.55 8.04
C ALA A 35 -7.09 16.52 6.90
N PHE A 36 -8.10 16.48 6.02
CA PHE A 36 -8.11 15.58 4.87
C PHE A 36 -6.98 15.90 3.87
N LEU A 37 -6.82 17.18 3.52
CA LEU A 37 -5.73 17.62 2.64
C LEU A 37 -4.35 17.37 3.24
N ARG A 38 -4.22 17.53 4.57
CA ARG A 38 -3.00 17.15 5.29
C ARG A 38 -2.72 15.65 5.17
N GLU A 39 -3.75 14.82 5.33
CA GLU A 39 -3.61 13.37 5.18
C GLU A 39 -3.20 12.98 3.77
N ASP A 40 -3.76 13.60 2.73
CA ASP A 40 -3.41 13.32 1.33
C ASP A 40 -1.97 13.74 1.02
N TYR A 41 -1.54 14.90 1.51
CA TYR A 41 -0.14 15.32 1.38
C TYR A 41 0.82 14.34 2.07
N LEU A 42 0.49 13.89 3.29
CA LEU A 42 1.31 12.92 4.02
C LEU A 42 1.27 11.52 3.39
N GLU A 43 0.14 11.13 2.81
CA GLU A 43 0.00 9.89 2.05
C GLU A 43 0.91 9.93 0.83
N CYS A 44 0.90 11.00 0.04
CA CYS A 44 1.80 11.11 -1.11
C CYS A 44 3.29 11.07 -0.72
N LEU A 45 3.66 11.63 0.43
CA LEU A 45 5.05 11.64 0.89
C LEU A 45 5.54 10.28 1.37
N HIS A 46 4.71 9.54 2.10
CA HIS A 46 5.12 8.33 2.83
C HIS A 46 4.53 7.04 2.26
N HIS A 47 3.51 7.14 1.42
CA HIS A 47 2.73 6.04 0.85
C HIS A 47 2.28 5.01 1.88
N SER A 48 1.97 5.43 3.11
CA SER A 48 1.67 4.53 4.22
C SER A 48 0.42 3.69 3.97
N LYS A 49 -0.67 4.34 3.52
CA LYS A 49 -1.94 3.68 3.16
C LYS A 49 -1.72 2.73 1.98
N GLU A 50 -0.97 3.16 0.96
CA GLU A 50 -0.70 2.33 -0.22
C GLU A 50 0.18 1.12 0.09
N PHE A 51 1.27 1.29 0.86
CA PHE A 51 2.09 0.16 1.31
C PHE A 51 1.30 -0.81 2.18
N GLN A 52 0.47 -0.31 3.08
CA GLN A 52 -0.39 -1.15 3.91
C GLN A 52 -1.37 -1.98 3.05
N ARG A 53 -2.01 -1.36 2.06
CA ARG A 53 -2.92 -2.04 1.13
C ARG A 53 -2.18 -3.11 0.32
N ARG A 54 -1.04 -2.75 -0.27
CA ARG A 54 -0.20 -3.67 -1.05
C ARG A 54 0.25 -4.87 -0.22
N ASN A 55 0.70 -4.63 1.01
CA ASN A 55 1.11 -5.68 1.94
C ASN A 55 -0.04 -6.61 2.31
N ARG A 56 -1.27 -6.09 2.44
CA ARG A 56 -2.46 -6.91 2.69
C ARG A 56 -2.75 -7.85 1.52
N ILE A 57 -2.69 -7.32 0.29
CA ILE A 57 -2.91 -8.10 -0.93
C ILE A 57 -1.86 -9.20 -1.06
N TYR A 58 -0.57 -8.86 -0.92
CA TYR A 58 0.50 -9.86 -0.98
C TYR A 58 0.38 -10.93 0.09
N LYS A 59 0.01 -10.58 1.32
CA LYS A 59 -0.21 -11.58 2.38
C LYS A 59 -1.32 -12.56 2.03
N GLU A 60 -2.43 -12.07 1.49
CA GLU A 60 -3.55 -12.93 1.07
C GLU A 60 -3.17 -13.81 -0.14
N GLU A 61 -2.43 -13.26 -1.11
CA GLU A 61 -1.91 -14.04 -2.23
C GLU A 61 -0.98 -15.17 -1.74
N GLN A 62 -0.02 -14.85 -0.88
CA GLN A 62 0.89 -15.84 -0.29
C GLN A 62 0.14 -16.90 0.53
N ARG A 63 -0.93 -16.52 1.24
CA ARG A 63 -1.79 -17.47 1.95
C ARG A 63 -2.47 -18.45 0.99
N LYS A 64 -2.99 -17.96 -0.13
CA LYS A 64 -3.64 -18.80 -1.17
C LYS A 64 -2.64 -19.73 -1.83
N LEU A 65 -1.45 -19.23 -2.19
CA LEU A 65 -0.38 -20.05 -2.78
C LEU A 65 0.05 -21.18 -1.83
N ARG A 66 0.32 -20.85 -0.56
CA ARG A 66 0.68 -21.87 0.46
C ARG A 66 -0.44 -22.89 0.68
N ALA A 67 -1.70 -22.48 0.66
CA ALA A 67 -2.82 -23.39 0.79
C ALA A 67 -2.96 -24.31 -0.43
N ALA A 68 -2.68 -23.81 -1.64
CA ALA A 68 -2.66 -24.61 -2.86
C ALA A 68 -1.51 -25.63 -2.86
N SER A 69 -0.29 -25.22 -2.49
CA SER A 69 0.87 -26.12 -2.39
C SER A 69 0.61 -27.27 -1.40
N LYS A 70 0.11 -26.97 -0.20
CA LYS A 70 -0.22 -28.02 0.79
C LYS A 70 -1.28 -29.01 0.31
N LYS A 71 -2.22 -28.57 -0.53
CA LYS A 71 -3.23 -29.47 -1.12
C LYS A 71 -2.60 -30.39 -2.15
N ALA A 72 -1.72 -29.87 -3.01
CA ALA A 72 -0.99 -30.67 -3.98
C ALA A 72 -0.12 -31.73 -3.29
N ASP A 73 0.70 -31.33 -2.29
CA ASP A 73 1.55 -32.25 -1.54
C ASP A 73 0.72 -33.38 -0.86
N GLY A 74 -0.45 -33.03 -0.32
CA GLY A 74 -1.37 -33.99 0.30
C GLY A 74 -2.10 -34.90 -0.68
N GLU A 75 -2.32 -34.46 -1.92
CA GLU A 75 -2.88 -35.29 -3.00
C GLU A 75 -1.83 -36.29 -3.50
N ASP A 76 -0.61 -35.82 -3.75
CA ASP A 76 0.52 -36.65 -4.17
C ASP A 76 0.83 -37.75 -3.14
N ALA A 77 0.80 -37.41 -1.84
CA ALA A 77 0.99 -38.39 -0.77
C ALA A 77 -0.10 -39.48 -0.75
N LYS A 78 -1.37 -39.13 -1.02
CA LYS A 78 -2.46 -40.13 -1.10
C LYS A 78 -2.30 -41.05 -2.30
N ILE A 79 -1.91 -40.49 -3.45
CA ILE A 79 -1.65 -41.26 -4.67
C ILE A 79 -0.50 -42.25 -4.44
N ALA A 80 0.58 -41.83 -3.77
CA ALA A 80 1.71 -42.69 -3.45
C ALA A 80 1.31 -43.86 -2.54
N ILE A 81 0.49 -43.60 -1.50
CA ILE A 81 -0.02 -44.66 -0.61
C ILE A 81 -0.91 -45.64 -1.39
N MET A 82 -1.77 -45.16 -2.29
CA MET A 82 -2.67 -46.04 -3.04
C MET A 82 -1.91 -46.97 -4.00
N HIS A 83 -0.78 -46.53 -4.57
CA HIS A 83 0.07 -47.37 -5.41
C HIS A 83 0.94 -48.37 -4.63
N SER A 84 1.18 -48.18 -3.32
CA SER A 84 1.98 -49.13 -2.54
C SER A 84 1.19 -50.32 -2.02
N HIS A 85 -0.14 -50.30 -2.13
CA HIS A 85 -1.05 -51.33 -1.62
C HIS A 85 -1.65 -52.23 -2.73
N ASN A 86 -1.15 -52.13 -3.96
CA ASN A 86 -1.51 -52.97 -5.12
C ASN A 86 -0.24 -53.69 -5.61
#